data_AF-A0A2G7H1Q2-F1
#
_entry.id   AF-A0A2G7H1Q2-F1
#
_cell.length_a   1.000
_cell.length_b   1.000
_cell.length_c   1.000
_cell.angle_alpha   90.00
_cell.angle_beta   90.00
_cell.angle_gamma   90.00
#
_symmetry.space_group_name_H-M   'P 1'
#
loop_
_entity.id
_entity.type
_entity.pdbx_description
1 polymer ?
#
loop_
_entity_poly.entity_id
_entity_poly.type
_entity_poly.pdbx_seq_one_letter_code
_entity_poly.pdbx_strand_id
1 'polypeptide(L)' 'MIDNVHPYDLGELLDKQGIAIHRAPCTEPVMDFWYTRNIQGFICFYNTRSEVDLLVAGIKELPLYSYFYR' A
#
# COMPACT_ATOMS: atom_id res chain seq x y z
N MET A 1 5.88 8.49 -3.97
CA MET A 1 5.95 7.06 -4.34
C MET A 1 7.07 6.43 -3.55
N ILE A 2 6.91 5.18 -3.10
CA ILE A 2 8.07 4.41 -2.62
C ILE A 2 8.88 4.11 -3.88
N ASP A 3 10.16 4.48 -3.88
CA ASP A 3 11.01 4.37 -5.07
C ASP A 3 10.97 2.94 -5.62
N ASN A 4 10.68 2.80 -6.92
CA ASN A 4 10.62 1.54 -7.67
C ASN A 4 9.57 0.48 -7.26
N VAL A 5 8.59 0.80 -6.41
CA VAL A 5 7.52 -0.15 -6.08
C VAL A 5 6.23 0.25 -6.79
N HIS A 6 5.74 -0.60 -7.70
CA HIS A 6 4.43 -0.40 -8.29
C HIS A 6 3.35 -0.60 -7.21
N PRO A 7 2.31 0.26 -7.13
CA PRO A 7 1.29 0.13 -6.09
C PRO A 7 0.55 -1.22 -6.11
N TYR A 8 0.60 -1.96 -7.22
CA TYR A 8 0.02 -3.30 -7.26
C TYR A 8 0.75 -4.29 -6.35
N ASP A 9 2.09 -4.30 -6.41
CA ASP A 9 2.93 -5.25 -5.69
C ASP A 9 2.90 -4.97 -4.19
N LEU A 10 2.77 -3.69 -3.84
CA LEU A 10 2.52 -3.23 -2.47
C LEU A 10 1.19 -3.78 -1.92
N GLY A 11 0.14 -3.73 -2.76
CA GLY A 11 -1.17 -4.31 -2.49
C GLY A 11 -1.09 -5.78 -2.13
N GLU A 12 -0.42 -6.55 -2.98
CA GLU A 12 -0.32 -8.00 -2.85
C GLU A 12 0.55 -8.43 -1.66
N LEU A 13 1.64 -7.71 -1.37
CA LEU A 13 2.50 -8.02 -0.22
C LEU A 13 1.77 -7.78 1.10
N LEU A 14 1.10 -6.64 1.24
CA LEU A 14 0.36 -6.31 2.46
C LEU A 14 -0.82 -7.26 2.66
N ASP A 15 -1.49 -7.69 1.58
CA ASP A 15 -2.53 -8.71 1.64
C ASP A 15 -1.99 -10.06 2.17
N LYS A 16 -0.80 -10.49 1.72
CA LYS A 16 -0.11 -11.68 2.25
C LYS A 16 0.28 -11.56 3.72
N GLN A 17 0.47 -10.34 4.22
CA GLN A 17 0.73 -10.04 5.64
C GLN A 17 -0.57 -9.93 6.46
N GLY A 18 -1.74 -10.15 5.86
CA GLY A 18 -3.05 -10.04 6.50
C GLY A 18 -3.55 -8.61 6.67
N ILE A 19 -2.93 -7.64 5.99
CA ILE A 19 -3.26 -6.22 6.07
C ILE A 19 -4.06 -5.84 4.82
N ALA A 20 -5.38 -5.70 4.99
CA ALA A 20 -6.25 -5.31 3.89
C ALA A 20 -6.12 -3.81 3.57
N ILE A 21 -5.74 -3.51 2.33
CA ILE A 21 -5.64 -2.14 1.79
C ILE A 21 -6.45 -2.01 0.50
N HIS A 22 -6.98 -0.81 0.25
CA HIS A 22 -7.75 -0.54 -0.96
C HIS A 22 -6.86 0.05 -2.04
N ARG A 23 -6.90 -0.58 -3.22
CA ARG A 23 -6.44 0.05 -4.46
C ARG A 23 -7.49 1.09 -4.84
N ALA A 24 -7.12 2.26 -5.31
CA ALA A 24 -8.09 3.23 -5.82
C ALA A 24 -8.24 3.09 -7.35
N PRO A 25 -9.18 2.27 -7.89
CA PRO A 25 -9.54 2.31 -9.31
C PRO A 25 -10.70 3.30 -9.56
N CYS A 26 -11.50 3.65 -8.55
CA CYS A 26 -12.68 4.52 -8.70
C CYS A 26 -12.37 6.02 -8.80
N THR A 27 -11.15 6.38 -9.22
CA THR A 27 -10.71 7.77 -9.46
C THR A 27 -9.79 7.90 -10.68
N GLU A 28 -9.90 6.96 -11.65
CA GLU A 28 -9.13 6.98 -12.90
C GLU A 28 -9.07 8.35 -13.60
N PRO A 29 -10.16 9.14 -13.72
CA PRO A 29 -10.10 10.46 -14.35
C PRO A 29 -9.16 11.44 -13.63
N VAL A 30 -9.07 11.36 -12.30
CA VAL A 30 -8.19 12.21 -11.48
C VAL A 30 -6.76 11.69 -11.53
N MET A 31 -6.58 10.37 -11.57
CA MET A 31 -5.27 9.73 -11.68
C MET A 31 -4.60 10.00 -13.02
N ASP A 32 -5.36 10.05 -14.12
CA ASP A 32 -4.88 10.44 -15.45
C ASP A 32 -4.46 11.91 -15.50
N PHE A 33 -5.21 12.79 -14.81
CA PHE A 33 -4.87 14.21 -14.74
C PHE A 33 -3.56 14.46 -13.97
N TRP A 34 -3.31 13.72 -12.90
CA TRP A 34 -2.11 13.86 -12.07
C TRP A 34 -0.96 12.91 -12.46
N TYR A 35 -1.17 12.02 -13.43
CA TYR A 35 -0.26 10.93 -13.80
C TYR A 35 0.21 10.08 -12.59
N THR A 36 -0.69 9.84 -11.62
CA THR A 36 -0.36 9.09 -10.39
C THR A 36 -1.34 7.95 -10.13
N ARG A 37 -0.81 6.79 -9.74
CA ARG A 37 -1.59 5.68 -9.16
C ARG A 37 -1.20 5.50 -7.70
N ASN A 38 -2.19 5.41 -6.81
CA ASN A 38 -2.01 5.39 -5.37
C ASN A 38 -2.74 4.20 -4.72
N ILE A 39 -2.26 3.79 -3.54
CA ILE A 39 -2.97 2.91 -2.62
C ILE A 39 -3.46 3.75 -1.44
N GLN A 40 -4.62 3.39 -0.88
CA GLN A 40 -5.13 3.97 0.34
C GLN A 40 -5.44 2.88 1.38
N GLY A 41 -4.93 3.09 2.60
CA GLY A 41 -5.37 2.36 3.77
C GLY A 41 -6.52 3.11 4.44
N PHE A 42 -7.57 2.41 4.84
CA PHE A 42 -8.68 2.98 5.61
C PHE A 42 -8.52 2.59 7.07
N ILE A 43 -8.61 3.57 7.96
CA ILE A 43 -8.65 3.37 9.41
C ILE A 43 -10.05 3.77 9.87
N CYS A 44 -10.70 2.89 10.61
CA CYS A 44 -12.05 3.03 11.16
C CYS A 44 -12.04 2.88 12.68
N PHE A 45 -13.18 3.17 13.33
CA PHE A 45 -13.32 3.18 14.80
C PHE A 45 -13.00 1.84 15.49
N TYR A 46 -13.10 0.74 14.76
CA TYR A 46 -12.80 -0.60 15.26
C TYR A 46 -11.33 -0.98 15.15
N ASN A 47 -10.49 -0.12 14.54
CA ASN A 47 -9.07 -0.40 14.45
C ASN A 47 -8.34 -0.13 15.76
N THR A 48 -7.27 -0.90 15.98
CA THR A 48 -6.38 -0.74 17.14
C THR A 48 -5.06 -0.06 16.74
N ARG A 49 -4.36 0.55 17.71
CA ARG A 49 -3.01 1.09 17.45
C ARG A 49 -2.05 0.03 16.92
N SER A 50 -2.14 -1.19 17.45
CA SER A 50 -1.31 -2.31 16.99
C SER A 50 -1.50 -2.63 15.50
N GLU A 51 -2.72 -2.50 14.97
CA GLU A 51 -2.98 -2.68 13.53
C GLU A 51 -2.36 -1.57 12.68
N VAL A 52 -2.34 -0.34 13.20
CA VAL A 52 -1.65 0.78 12.54
C VAL A 52 -0.13 0.56 12.56
N ASP A 53 0.41 0.05 13.67
CA ASP A 53 1.83 -0.27 13.78
C ASP A 53 2.23 -1.39 12.80
N LEU A 54 1.38 -2.41 12.64
CA LEU A 54 1.55 -3.47 11.63
C LEU A 54 1.53 -2.92 10.20
N LEU A 55 0.59 -2.02 9.88
CA LEU A 55 0.54 -1.34 8.58
C LEU A 55 1.83 -0.55 8.30
N VAL A 56 2.33 0.21 9.28
CA VAL A 56 3.57 0.97 9.14
C VAL A 56 4.79 0.05 9.00
N ALA A 57 4.83 -1.06 9.74
CA ALA A 57 5.88 -2.05 9.65
C ALA A 57 5.91 -2.70 8.25
N GLY A 58 4.76 -3.15 7.75
CA GLY A 58 4.63 -3.72 6.40
C GLY A 58 5.10 -2.75 5.31
N ILE A 59 4.74 -1.47 5.41
CA ILE A 59 5.21 -0.42 4.47
C ILE A 59 6.74 -0.25 4.49
N LYS A 60 7.38 -0.41 5.65
CA LYS A 60 8.84 -0.28 5.81
C LYS A 60 9.61 -1.49 5.29
N GLU A 61 8.99 -2.66 5.17
CA GLU A 61 9.64 -3.87 4.66
C GLU A 61 9.77 -3.91 3.13
N LEU A 62 8.96 -3.14 2.39
CA LEU A 62 8.96 -3.17 0.91
C LEU A 62 10.25 -2.75 0.23
N PRO A 63 10.98 -1.70 0.67
CA PRO A 63 12.26 -1.36 0.06
C PRO A 63 13.25 -2.52 0.13
N LEU A 64 13.17 -3.37 1.17
CA LEU A 64 14.01 -4.57 1.32
C LEU A 64 13.55 -5.69 0.39
N TYR A 65 12.24 -5.90 0.27
CA TYR A 65 11.68 -6.94 -0.61
C TYR A 65 11.94 -6.66 -2.09
N SER A 66 11.81 -5.39 -2.50
CA SER A 66 12.12 -4.93 -3.87
C SER A 66 13.61 -5.10 -4.22
N TYR A 67 14.51 -4.97 -3.25
CA TYR A 67 15.95 -5.19 -3.45
C TYR A 67 16.33 -6.67 -3.58
N PHE A 68 15.56 -7.57 -2.97
CA PHE A 68 15.85 -9.01 -2.94
C PHE A 68 15.25 -9.78 -4.13
N TYR A 69 14.16 -9.28 -4.72
CA TYR A 69 13.48 -9.88 -5.87
C TYR A 69 13.93 -9.32 -7.24
N ARG A 70 15.09 -8.68 -7.28
CA ARG A 70 15.73 -8.17 -8.50
C ARG A 70 16.98 -8.99 -8.84
#